data_AF-V5U0Z0-F1
#
_entry.id   AF-V5U0Z0-F1
#
_cell.length_a   1.000
_cell.length_b   1.000
_cell.length_c   1.000
_cell.angle_alpha   90.00
_cell.angle_beta   90.00
_cell.angle_gamma   90.00
#
_symmetry.space_group_name_H-M   'P 1'
#
loop_
_entity.id
_entity.type
_entity.pdbx_description
1 polymer ?
#
loop_
_entity_poly.entity_id
_entity_poly.type
_entity_poly.pdbx_seq_one_letter_code
_entity_poly.pdbx_strand_id
1 'polypeptide(L)' 'MFASSDESWQALFSEMNKACVSAAGGKDVQTSKPVLFPDETDMAGLLMKSKMPKMKHKVSLICLYDKVKKKAFVSEYEW' A
#
# COMPACT_ATOMS: atom_id res chain seq x y z
N MET A 1 -8.04 0.93 25.78
CA MET A 1 -7.77 1.81 24.62
C MET A 1 -6.98 0.99 23.60
N PHE A 2 -7.49 0.92 22.37
CA PHE A 2 -7.02 0.22 21.17
C PHE A 2 -6.60 -1.26 21.33
N ALA A 3 -7.57 -2.15 21.46
CA ALA A 3 -7.37 -3.58 21.22
C ALA A 3 -7.98 -3.97 19.86
N SER A 4 -7.56 -3.29 18.79
CA SER A 4 -7.53 -3.97 17.49
C SER A 4 -6.52 -5.10 17.67
N SER A 5 -7.00 -6.35 17.71
CA SER A 5 -6.14 -7.51 17.89
C SER A 5 -5.06 -7.53 16.81
N ASP A 6 -3.93 -8.19 17.06
CA ASP A 6 -2.88 -8.36 16.04
C ASP A 6 -3.46 -8.95 14.73
N GLU A 7 -4.53 -9.73 14.85
CA GLU A 7 -5.27 -10.31 13.75
C GLU A 7 -5.99 -9.27 12.87
N SER A 8 -6.66 -8.27 13.46
CA SER A 8 -7.32 -7.22 12.67
C SER A 8 -6.31 -6.32 11.95
N TRP A 9 -5.13 -6.11 12.54
CA TRP A 9 -4.03 -5.43 11.86
C TRP A 9 -3.47 -6.25 10.70
N GLN A 10 -3.23 -7.54 10.91
CA GLN A 10 -2.76 -8.44 9.85
C GLN A 10 -3.75 -8.52 8.69
N ALA A 11 -5.05 -8.61 8.99
CA ALA A 11 -6.11 -8.63 7.99
C ALA A 11 -6.11 -7.33 7.16
N LEU A 12 -6.04 -6.17 7.83
CA LEU A 12 -5.95 -4.87 7.16
C LEU A 12 -4.73 -4.78 6.25
N PHE A 13 -3.56 -5.19 6.73
CA PHE A 13 -2.33 -5.12 5.95
C PHE A 13 -2.31 -6.08 4.76
N SER A 14 -2.91 -7.26 4.92
CA SER A 14 -3.10 -8.21 3.82
C SER A 14 -4.00 -7.63 2.73
N GLU A 15 -5.13 -7.03 3.14
CA GLU A 15 -6.09 -6.37 2.23
C GLU A 15 -5.44 -5.19 1.49
N MET A 16 -4.76 -4.32 2.23
CA MET A 16 -4.02 -3.17 1.69
C MET A 16 -2.94 -3.60 0.69
N ASN A 17 -2.08 -4.57 1.07
CA ASN A 17 -1.01 -5.06 0.19
C ASN A 17 -1.58 -5.59 -1.13
N LYS A 18 -2.65 -6.40 -1.06
CA LYS A 18 -3.32 -6.92 -2.24
C LYS A 18 -3.85 -5.81 -3.14
N ALA A 19 -4.52 -4.81 -2.56
CA ALA A 19 -5.09 -3.69 -3.31
C ALA A 19 -3.99 -2.84 -3.98
N CYS A 20 -2.93 -2.50 -3.24
CA CYS A 20 -1.81 -1.70 -3.74
C CYS A 20 -1.03 -2.42 -4.84
N VAL A 21 -0.70 -3.70 -4.67
CA VAL A 21 -0.01 -4.50 -5.69
C VAL A 21 -0.85 -4.61 -6.95
N SER A 22 -2.17 -4.84 -6.82
CA SER A 22 -3.07 -4.87 -7.98
C SER A 22 -3.11 -3.53 -8.72
N ALA A 23 -3.19 -2.41 -7.97
CA ALA A 23 -3.22 -1.08 -8.56
C ALA A 23 -1.91 -0.69 -9.25
N ALA A 24 -0.77 -1.23 -8.80
CA ALA A 24 0.55 -1.03 -9.41
C ALA A 24 0.85 -1.92 -10.63
N GLY A 25 -0.11 -2.72 -11.10
CA GLY A 25 0.08 -3.61 -12.26
C GLY A 25 0.52 -5.04 -11.92
N GLY A 26 0.49 -5.41 -10.63
CA GLY A 26 0.50 -6.79 -10.14
C GLY A 26 1.85 -7.50 -10.10
N LYS A 27 2.59 -7.52 -11.21
CA LYS A 27 3.83 -8.31 -11.33
C LYS A 27 5.05 -7.51 -10.85
N ASP A 28 5.94 -8.18 -10.11
CA ASP A 28 7.23 -7.64 -9.63
C ASP A 28 7.15 -6.36 -8.78
N VAL A 29 6.20 -6.32 -7.85
CA VAL A 29 6.07 -5.23 -6.86
C VAL A 29 6.62 -5.69 -5.51
N GLN A 30 7.60 -4.96 -4.98
CA GLN A 30 8.10 -5.10 -3.62
C GLN A 30 7.43 -4.07 -2.71
N THR A 31 6.98 -4.46 -1.53
CA THR A 31 6.25 -3.59 -0.59
C THR A 31 7.04 -3.39 0.71
N SER A 32 6.95 -2.20 1.31
CA SER A 32 7.48 -1.91 2.63
C SER A 32 6.58 -2.44 3.75
N LYS A 33 6.89 -2.10 5.00
CA LYS A 33 5.89 -2.12 6.07
C LYS A 33 4.84 -1.02 5.83
N PRO A 34 3.59 -1.20 6.28
CA PRO A 34 2.56 -0.17 6.26
C PRO A 34 2.99 1.08 7.03
N VAL A 35 2.58 2.24 6.53
CA VAL A 35 2.57 3.50 7.27
C VAL A 35 1.12 3.75 7.68
N LEU A 36 0.82 3.70 8.98
CA LEU A 36 -0.50 4.03 9.47
C LEU A 36 -0.59 5.55 9.63
N PHE A 37 -1.57 6.16 8.98
CA PHE A 37 -1.93 7.52 9.32
C PHE A 37 -2.81 7.51 10.56
N PRO A 38 -2.80 8.61 11.34
CA PRO A 38 -3.74 8.80 12.43
C PRO A 38 -5.19 8.55 11.99
N ASP A 39 -6.00 8.04 12.92
CA ASP A 39 -7.36 7.55 12.66
C ASP A 39 -8.27 8.60 12.00
N GLU A 40 -7.96 9.88 12.16
CA GLU A 40 -8.67 11.02 11.57
C GLU A 40 -8.70 11.01 10.04
N THR A 41 -7.78 10.30 9.39
CA THR A 41 -7.65 10.32 7.92
C THR A 41 -8.28 9.12 7.22
N ASP A 42 -8.64 8.06 7.96
CA ASP A 42 -9.09 6.78 7.40
C ASP A 42 -8.16 6.19 6.32
N MET A 43 -6.88 6.59 6.30
CA MET A 43 -5.91 6.17 5.30
C MET A 43 -4.79 5.31 5.89
N ALA A 44 -4.24 4.42 5.06
CA ALA A 44 -2.98 3.74 5.29
C ALA A 44 -2.06 3.89 4.06
N GLY A 45 -0.76 4.02 4.28
CA GLY A 45 0.24 4.17 3.25
C GLY A 45 1.11 2.94 3.10
N LEU A 46 1.65 2.73 1.89
CA LEU A 46 2.62 1.69 1.61
C LEU A 46 3.64 2.21 0.60
N LEU A 47 4.92 2.11 0.92
CA LEU A 47 5.98 2.39 -0.06
C LEU A 47 6.26 1.12 -0.84
N MET A 48 6.48 1.26 -2.14
CA MET A 48 6.70 0.14 -3.03
C MET A 48 7.80 0.42 -4.03
N LYS A 49 8.39 -0.66 -4.56
CA LYS A 49 9.28 -0.63 -5.71
C LYS A 49 8.74 -1.57 -6.77
N SER A 50 8.46 -1.07 -7.96
CA SER A 50 7.95 -1.88 -9.07
C SER A 50 8.92 -1.89 -10.23
N LYS A 51 9.03 -3.04 -10.90
CA LYS A 51 9.66 -3.12 -12.22
C LYS A 51 8.55 -3.08 -13.28
N MET A 52 8.30 -1.89 -13.82
CA MET A 52 7.28 -1.76 -14.87
C MET A 52 7.76 -2.43 -16.17
N PRO A 53 6.93 -3.21 -16.88
CA PRO A 53 7.34 -3.92 -18.09
C PRO A 53 7.94 -3.04 -19.19
N LYS A 54 7.52 -1.77 -19.24
CA LYS A 54 8.00 -0.77 -20.21
C LYS A 54 9.26 -0.02 -19.75
N MET A 55 9.65 -0.13 -18.48
CA MET A 55 10.77 0.59 -17.89
C MET A 55 11.89 -0.39 -17.53
N LYS A 56 13.11 -0.12 -17.99
CA LYS A 56 14.29 -0.96 -17.66
C LYS A 56 14.71 -0.84 -16.18
N HIS A 57 14.21 0.17 -15.48
CA HIS A 57 14.60 0.51 -14.11
C HIS A 57 13.44 0.30 -13.13
N LYS A 58 13.78 0.08 -11.86
CA LYS A 58 12.79 0.03 -10.78
C LYS A 58 12.30 1.45 -10.50
N VAL A 59 10.98 1.62 -10.42
CA VAL A 59 10.34 2.88 -10.01
C VAL A 59 9.95 2.80 -8.53
N SER A 60 10.01 3.92 -7.84
CA SER A 60 9.50 4.06 -6.48
C SER A 60 8.04 4.50 -6.55
N LEU A 61 7.18 3.79 -5.82
CA LEU A 61 5.74 4.03 -5.80
C LEU A 61 5.27 4.26 -4.37
N ILE A 62 4.34 5.19 -4.19
CA ILE A 62 3.57 5.33 -2.98
C ILE A 62 2.15 4.85 -3.25
N CYS A 63 1.63 4.01 -2.36
CA CYS A 63 0.23 3.61 -2.35
C CYS A 63 -0.46 4.23 -1.14
N LEU A 64 -1.64 4.82 -1.37
CA LEU A 64 -2.58 5.21 -0.33
C LEU A 64 -3.80 4.29 -0.39
N TYR A 65 -4.21 3.80 0.77
CA TYR A 65 -5.33 2.90 0.95
C TYR A 65 -6.40 3.54 1.81
N ASP A 66 -7.55 3.80 1.21
CA ASP A 66 -8.75 4.26 1.91
C ASP A 66 -9.38 3.05 2.64
N LYS A 67 -9.28 3.05 3.98
CA LYS A 67 -9.75 1.95 4.84
C LYS A 67 -11.27 1.77 4.76
N VAL A 68 -12.01 2.86 4.48
CA VAL A 68 -13.48 2.89 4.44
C VAL A 68 -13.98 2.39 3.08
N LYS A 69 -13.43 2.92 1.99
CA LYS A 69 -13.83 2.56 0.63
C LYS A 69 -13.14 1.31 0.11
N LYS A 70 -12.15 0.79 0.83
CA LYS A 70 -11.31 -0.34 0.45
C LYS A 70 -10.66 -0.15 -0.91
N LYS A 71 -10.14 1.07 -1.15
CA LYS A 71 -9.62 1.49 -2.46
C LYS A 71 -8.17 1.93 -2.36
N ALA A 72 -7.34 1.45 -3.28
CA ALA A 72 -5.94 1.82 -3.39
C ALA A 72 -5.73 2.88 -4.49
N PHE A 73 -4.83 3.82 -4.23
CA PHE A 73 -4.37 4.86 -5.14
C PHE A 73 -2.84 4.79 -5.20
N VAL A 74 -2.27 4.60 -6.39
CA VAL A 74 -0.83 4.43 -6.57
C VAL A 74 -0.29 5.58 -7.41
N SER A 75 0.83 6.16 -6.96
CA SER A 75 1.57 7.16 -7.71
C SER A 75 3.07 6.85 -7.68
N GLU A 76 3.76 7.21 -8.75
CA GLU A 76 5.22 7.30 -8.74
C GLU A 76 5.67 8.47 -7.84
N TYR A 77 6.84 8.31 -7.22
CA TYR A 77 7.51 9.37 -6.47
C TYR A 77 9.02 9.28 -6.65
N GLU A 78 9.70 10.42 -6.50
CA GLU A 78 11.16 10.52 -6.47
C GLU A 78 11.62 10.76 -5.03
N TRP A 79 12.74 10.12 -4.65
CA TRP A 79 13.35 10.26 -3.33
C TRP A 79 14.30 11.45 -3.28
#